data_AF-A0A850ZD91-F1
#
_entry.id   AF-A0A850ZD91-F1
#
_cell.length_a   1.000
_cell.length_b   1.000
_cell.length_c   1.000
_cell.angle_alpha   90.00
_cell.angle_beta   90.00
_cell.angle_gamma   90.00
#
_symmetry.space_group_name_H-M   'P 1'
#
loop_
_entity.id
_entity.type
_entity.pdbx_description
1 polymer ?
#
loop_
_entity_poly.entity_id
_entity_poly.type
_entity_poly.pdbx_seq_one_letter_code
_entity_poly.pdbx_strand_id
1 'polypeptide(L)'
;LVCYLLRESDLKMNKEKQAGRSDFEAKNNCQVYYCRSLAIAFIEQTALQRYHDCTHHPSVPPALQPVLRNLSALYGLWSLSKHLAVLYQGGYASGEQPGKFIQDAILQLCYRV
;
A
#
# COMPACT_ATOMS: atom_id res chain seq x y z
N LEU A 1 5.54 -3.36 -2.17
CA LEU A 1 5.08 -1.98 -2.44
C LEU A 1 5.94 -0.93 -1.75
N VAL A 2 5.93 -0.83 -0.40
CA VAL A 2 6.70 0.19 0.35
C VAL A 2 8.19 0.18 -0.02
N CYS A 3 8.84 -0.98 0.01
CA CYS A 3 10.27 -1.06 -0.32
C CYS A 3 10.57 -0.63 -1.76
N TYR A 4 9.68 -0.96 -2.71
CA TYR A 4 9.80 -0.54 -4.10
C TYR A 4 9.68 0.98 -4.23
N LEU A 5 8.63 1.57 -3.66
CA LEU A 5 8.44 3.02 -3.66
C LEU A 5 9.58 3.77 -2.95
N LEU A 6 10.15 3.19 -1.88
CA LEU A 6 11.30 3.75 -1.19
C LEU A 6 12.53 3.81 -2.10
N ARG A 7 12.85 2.69 -2.75
CA ARG A 7 13.94 2.60 -3.71
C ARG A 7 13.76 3.58 -4.87
N GLU A 8 12.58 3.61 -5.48
CA GLU A 8 12.31 4.51 -6.62
C GLU A 8 12.38 5.99 -6.20
N SER A 9 11.91 6.32 -4.99
CA SER A 9 12.00 7.68 -4.44
C SER A 9 13.46 8.11 -4.23
N ASP A 10 14.28 7.22 -3.67
CA ASP A 10 15.70 7.48 -3.45
C ASP A 10 16.45 7.65 -4.78
N LEU A 11 16.21 6.74 -5.75
CA LEU A 11 16.80 6.84 -7.08
C LEU A 11 16.43 8.14 -7.79
N LYS A 12 15.17 8.58 -7.70
CA LYS A 12 14.74 9.86 -8.28
C LYS A 12 15.42 11.03 -7.58
N MET A 13 15.46 11.05 -6.25
CA MET A 13 16.13 12.11 -5.47
C MET A 13 17.61 12.22 -5.85
N ASN A 14 18.31 11.10 -5.95
CA ASN A 14 19.72 11.07 -6.31
C ASN A 14 19.96 11.56 -7.74
N LYS A 15 19.09 11.22 -8.70
CA LYS A 15 19.17 11.77 -10.07
C LYS A 15 18.98 13.28 -10.11
N GLU A 16 18.04 13.83 -9.34
CA GLU A 16 17.81 15.28 -9.28
C GLU A 16 19.03 16.03 -8.71
N LYS A 17 19.65 15.47 -7.65
CA LYS A 17 20.89 16.02 -7.07
C LYS A 17 22.07 15.92 -8.03
N GLN A 18 22.23 14.80 -8.71
CA GLN A 18 23.28 14.63 -9.73
C GLN A 18 23.12 15.57 -10.93
N ALA A 19 21.88 15.99 -11.23
CA ALA A 19 21.60 17.01 -12.24
C ALA A 19 21.89 18.45 -11.75
N GLY A 20 22.49 18.62 -10.56
CA GLY A 20 22.89 19.93 -10.01
C GLY A 20 21.74 20.75 -9.43
N ARG A 21 20.55 20.16 -9.26
CA ARG A 21 19.41 20.86 -8.64
C ARG A 21 19.65 21.07 -7.16
N SER A 22 19.15 22.19 -6.64
CA SER A 22 19.18 22.45 -5.20
C SER A 22 18.39 21.39 -4.42
N ASP A 23 18.68 21.25 -3.12
CA ASP A 23 17.92 20.33 -2.25
C ASP A 23 16.42 20.64 -2.24
N PHE A 24 16.04 21.91 -2.37
CA PHE A 24 14.64 22.32 -2.44
C PHE A 24 13.98 21.83 -3.73
N GLU A 25 14.60 22.08 -4.88
CA GLU A 25 14.08 21.63 -6.18
C GLU A 25 14.05 20.11 -6.28
N ALA A 26 15.11 19.42 -5.85
CA ALA A 26 15.17 17.97 -5.86
C ALA A 26 14.01 17.36 -5.05
N LYS A 27 13.74 17.89 -3.85
CA LYS A 27 12.59 17.47 -3.03
C LYS A 27 11.26 17.74 -3.71
N ASN A 28 11.08 18.94 -4.26
CA ASN A 28 9.85 19.32 -4.96
C ASN A 28 9.56 18.40 -6.15
N ASN A 29 10.58 18.10 -6.96
CA ASN A 29 10.44 17.26 -8.16
C ASN A 29 10.24 15.77 -7.84
N CYS A 30 10.60 15.33 -6.63
CA CYS A 30 10.33 13.98 -6.14
C CYS A 30 8.98 13.84 -5.44
N GLN A 31 8.33 14.94 -5.05
CA GLN A 31 7.26 14.91 -4.07
C GLN A 31 6.03 14.12 -4.53
N VAL A 32 5.45 14.49 -5.68
CA VAL A 32 4.08 14.07 -6.04
C VAL A 32 3.96 12.58 -6.35
N TYR A 33 4.85 12.05 -7.19
CA TYR A 33 4.74 10.67 -7.68
C TYR A 33 5.61 9.67 -6.92
N TYR A 34 6.59 10.14 -6.14
CA TYR A 34 7.51 9.28 -5.40
C TYR A 34 7.26 9.40 -3.90
N CYS A 35 7.71 10.48 -3.26
CA CYS A 35 7.69 10.59 -1.80
C CYS A 35 6.28 10.58 -1.21
N ARG A 36 5.29 11.21 -1.86
CA ARG A 36 3.88 11.18 -1.42
C ARG A 36 3.30 9.77 -1.55
N SER A 37 3.50 9.12 -2.68
CA SER A 37 3.05 7.73 -2.90
C SER A 37 3.65 6.78 -1.86
N LEU A 38 4.95 6.91 -1.58
CA LEU A 38 5.65 6.17 -0.54
C LEU A 38 5.02 6.41 0.84
N ALA A 39 4.82 7.68 1.22
CA ALA A 39 4.25 8.02 2.53
C ALA A 39 2.86 7.43 2.73
N ILE A 40 2.00 7.48 1.69
CA ILE A 40 0.67 6.88 1.72
C ILE A 40 0.76 5.35 1.86
N ALA A 41 1.56 4.68 1.04
CA ALA A 41 1.71 3.23 1.12
C ALA A 41 2.29 2.78 2.48
N PHE A 42 3.20 3.57 3.06
CA PHE A 42 3.79 3.30 4.36
C PHE A 42 2.78 3.43 5.50
N ILE A 43 1.98 4.50 5.52
CA ILE A 43 0.96 4.68 6.56
C ILE A 43 -0.16 3.64 6.43
N GLU A 44 -0.57 3.28 5.21
CA GLU A 44 -1.56 2.22 4.98
C GLU A 44 -1.04 0.85 5.45
N GLN A 45 0.23 0.52 5.19
CA GLN A 45 0.85 -0.71 5.69
C GLN A 45 0.96 -0.70 7.22
N THR A 46 1.31 0.43 7.83
CA THR A 46 1.38 0.57 9.28
C THR A 46 0.00 0.40 9.93
N ALA A 47 -1.02 1.03 9.36
CA ALA A 47 -2.41 0.91 9.81
C ALA A 47 -2.92 -0.53 9.67
N LEU A 48 -2.65 -1.17 8.54
CA LEU A 48 -3.02 -2.57 8.30
C LEU A 48 -2.35 -3.51 9.30
N GLN A 49 -1.04 -3.33 9.54
CA GLN A 49 -0.30 -4.13 10.52
C GLN A 49 -0.90 -3.97 11.91
N ARG A 50 -1.10 -2.73 12.37
CA ARG A 50 -1.70 -2.45 13.68
C ARG A 50 -3.09 -3.07 13.80
N TYR A 51 -3.92 -2.93 12.77
CA TYR A 51 -5.27 -3.50 12.78
C TYR A 51 -5.18 -5.03 12.84
N HIS A 52 -4.35 -5.66 12.00
CA HIS A 52 -4.13 -7.10 12.03
C HIS A 52 -3.74 -7.59 13.43
N ASP A 53 -2.74 -6.97 14.05
CA ASP A 53 -2.27 -7.29 15.40
C ASP A 53 -3.40 -7.17 16.43
N CYS A 54 -4.18 -6.09 16.36
CA CYS A 54 -5.34 -5.89 17.23
C CYS A 54 -6.37 -7.01 17.07
N THR A 55 -6.72 -7.41 15.83
CA THR A 55 -7.73 -8.45 15.59
C THR A 55 -7.31 -9.87 16.00
N HIS A 56 -6.01 -10.10 16.16
CA HIS A 56 -5.43 -11.37 16.61
C HIS A 56 -5.08 -11.35 18.11
N HIS A 57 -5.26 -10.21 18.78
CA HIS A 57 -4.93 -10.08 20.19
C HIS A 57 -5.91 -10.91 21.05
N PRO A 58 -5.44 -11.64 22.07
CA PRO A 58 -6.28 -12.48 22.93
C PRO A 58 -7.41 -11.73 23.67
N SER A 59 -7.27 -10.41 23.84
CA SER A 59 -8.29 -9.57 24.48
C SER A 59 -9.52 -9.31 23.61
N VAL A 60 -9.47 -9.62 22.31
CA VAL A 60 -10.62 -9.40 21.42
C VAL A 60 -11.63 -10.53 21.61
N PRO A 61 -12.91 -10.22 21.91
CA PRO A 61 -13.95 -11.23 22.08
C PRO A 61 -14.02 -12.19 20.88
N PRO A 62 -14.02 -13.52 21.09
CA PRO A 62 -14.01 -14.50 19.99
C PRO A 62 -15.16 -14.33 18.98
N ALA A 63 -16.31 -13.85 19.45
CA ALA A 63 -17.47 -13.58 18.59
C ALA A 63 -17.24 -12.42 17.59
N LEU A 64 -16.35 -11.46 17.92
CA LEU A 64 -16.06 -10.30 17.06
C LEU A 64 -14.87 -10.52 16.14
N GLN A 65 -13.96 -11.44 16.48
CA GLN A 65 -12.73 -11.67 15.71
C GLN A 65 -12.99 -11.96 14.22
N PRO A 66 -13.96 -12.80 13.81
CA PRO A 66 -14.19 -13.07 12.40
C PRO A 66 -14.53 -11.82 11.59
N VAL A 67 -15.45 -10.98 12.10
CA VAL A 67 -15.89 -9.75 11.42
C VAL A 67 -14.76 -8.72 11.38
N LEU A 68 -14.03 -8.55 12.48
CA LEU A 68 -12.88 -7.63 12.53
C LEU A 68 -11.77 -8.05 11.57
N ARG A 69 -11.50 -9.35 11.44
CA ARG A 69 -10.53 -9.88 10.47
C ARG A 69 -11.00 -9.65 9.03
N ASN A 70 -12.30 -9.83 8.74
CA ASN A 70 -12.85 -9.52 7.42
C ASN A 70 -12.70 -8.02 7.09
N LEU A 71 -12.98 -7.13 8.05
CA LEU A 71 -12.78 -5.69 7.90
C LEU A 71 -11.30 -5.32 7.69
N SER A 72 -10.38 -5.95 8.43
CA SER A 72 -8.94 -5.78 8.26
C SER A 72 -8.48 -6.23 6.87
N ALA A 73 -8.93 -7.40 6.39
CA ALA A 73 -8.64 -7.89 5.05
C ALA A 73 -9.22 -6.99 3.96
N LEU A 74 -10.45 -6.49 4.15
CA LEU A 74 -11.12 -5.58 3.22
C LEU A 74 -10.35 -4.26 3.09
N TYR A 75 -9.93 -3.68 4.22
CA TYR A 75 -9.07 -2.48 4.23
C TYR A 75 -7.75 -2.72 3.48
N GLY A 76 -7.09 -3.86 3.72
CA GLY A 76 -5.85 -4.23 3.07
C GLY A 76 -6.00 -4.37 1.56
N LEU A 77 -7.01 -5.13 1.10
CA LEU A 77 -7.27 -5.35 -0.33
C LEU A 77 -7.71 -4.08 -1.06
N TRP A 78 -8.56 -3.25 -0.44
CA TRP A 78 -8.96 -1.98 -1.02
C TRP A 78 -7.74 -1.07 -1.19
N SER A 79 -6.93 -0.92 -0.14
CA SER A 79 -5.69 -0.12 -0.20
C SER A 79 -4.75 -0.65 -1.27
N LEU A 80 -4.57 -1.97 -1.35
CA LEU A 80 -3.75 -2.61 -2.39
C LEU A 80 -4.27 -2.33 -3.81
N SER A 81 -5.59 -2.34 -4.02
CA SER A 81 -6.20 -2.05 -5.33
C SER A 81 -5.84 -0.65 -5.84
N LYS A 82 -5.75 0.34 -4.94
CA LYS A 82 -5.35 1.71 -5.29
C LYS A 82 -3.90 1.79 -5.80
N HIS A 83 -3.04 0.87 -5.35
CA HIS A 83 -1.63 0.81 -5.73
C HIS A 83 -1.34 -0.21 -6.82
N LEU A 84 -2.37 -0.81 -7.42
CA LEU A 84 -2.19 -1.90 -8.37
C LEU A 84 -1.36 -1.47 -9.59
N ALA A 85 -1.57 -0.25 -10.10
CA ALA A 85 -0.76 0.32 -11.18
C ALA A 85 0.74 0.38 -10.83
N VAL A 86 1.08 0.74 -9.59
CA VAL A 86 2.47 0.77 -9.11
C VAL A 86 3.07 -0.63 -9.04
N LEU A 87 2.26 -1.64 -8.66
CA LEU A 87 2.70 -3.04 -8.64
C LEU A 87 2.98 -3.57 -10.05
N TYR A 88 2.17 -3.20 -11.04
CA TYR A 88 2.45 -3.52 -12.44
C TYR A 88 3.73 -2.82 -12.94
N GLN A 89 3.89 -1.53 -12.65
CA GLN A 89 5.10 -0.78 -13.01
C GLN A 89 6.37 -1.39 -12.40
N GLY A 90 6.30 -1.85 -11.16
CA GLY A 90 7.40 -2.51 -10.47
C GLY A 90 7.61 -3.98 -10.83
N GLY A 91 6.81 -4.55 -11.75
CA GLY A 91 6.89 -5.96 -12.16
C GLY A 91 6.40 -6.96 -11.11
N TYR A 92 5.70 -6.51 -10.07
CA TYR A 92 5.11 -7.37 -9.02
C TYR A 92 3.75 -7.94 -9.42
N ALA A 93 3.14 -7.43 -10.49
CA ALA A 93 1.90 -7.92 -11.08
C ALA A 93 2.03 -7.99 -12.60
N SER A 94 1.41 -8.98 -13.22
CA SER A 94 1.38 -9.17 -14.68
C SER A 94 0.07 -9.82 -15.12
N GLY A 95 -0.33 -9.54 -16.36
CA GLY A 95 -1.61 -9.99 -16.90
C GLY A 95 -2.83 -9.41 -16.17
N GLU A 96 -4.01 -9.95 -16.43
CA GLU A 96 -5.28 -9.45 -15.87
C GLU A 96 -5.64 -10.03 -14.49
N GLN A 97 -5.02 -11.15 -14.12
CA GLN A 97 -5.42 -11.94 -12.94
C GLN A 97 -5.29 -11.19 -11.60
N PRO A 98 -4.19 -10.46 -11.31
CA PRO A 98 -4.05 -9.76 -10.03
C PRO A 98 -5.18 -8.77 -9.75
N GLY A 99 -5.60 -8.01 -10.77
CA GLY A 99 -6.71 -7.07 -10.65
C GLY A 99 -8.05 -7.78 -10.40
N LYS A 100 -8.35 -8.83 -11.18
CA LYS A 100 -9.58 -9.62 -11.01
C LYS A 100 -9.65 -10.25 -9.62
N PHE A 101 -8.57 -10.88 -9.17
CA PHE A 101 -8.53 -11.51 -7.85
C PHE A 101 -8.76 -10.52 -6.70
N ILE A 102 -8.17 -9.33 -6.76
CA ILE A 102 -8.39 -8.31 -5.74
C ILE A 102 -9.86 -7.84 -5.76
N GLN A 103 -10.42 -7.58 -6.94
CA GLN A 103 -11.82 -7.16 -7.08
C GLN A 103 -12.79 -8.23 -6.57
N ASP A 104 -12.59 -9.49 -6.96
CA ASP A 104 -13.43 -10.60 -6.52
C ASP A 104 -13.33 -10.82 -5.00
N ALA A 105 -12.12 -10.75 -4.43
CA ALA A 105 -11.93 -10.89 -2.99
C ALA A 105 -12.58 -9.74 -2.20
N ILE A 106 -12.53 -8.50 -2.71
CA ILE A 106 -13.23 -7.36 -2.11
C ILE A 106 -14.74 -7.60 -2.11
N LEU A 107 -15.33 -8.03 -3.23
CA LEU A 107 -16.75 -8.33 -3.31
C LEU A 107 -17.15 -9.45 -2.33
N GLN A 108 -16.37 -10.53 -2.28
CA GLN A 108 -16.58 -11.65 -1.36
C GLN A 108 -16.53 -11.21 0.11
N LEU A 109 -15.65 -10.27 0.47
CA LEU A 109 -15.59 -9.74 1.83
C LEU A 109 -16.76 -8.81 2.13
N CYS A 110 -17.20 -7.97 1.18
CA CYS A 110 -18.39 -7.13 1.34
C CYS A 110 -19.67 -7.93 1.60
N TYR A 111 -19.78 -9.17 1.09
CA TYR A 111 -20.91 -10.05 1.41
C TYR A 111 -20.86 -10.66 2.83
N ARG A 112 -19.70 -10.62 3.49
CA ARG A 112 -19.45 -11.28 4.79
C ARG A 112 -19.38 -10.31 5.96
N VAL A 113 -19.42 -9.00 5.68
CA VAL A 113 -19.39 -7.90 6.65
C VAL A 113 -20.78 -7.28 6.68
#